data_AF-A0A951XU05-F1
#
_entry.id   AF-A0A951XU05-F1
#
_cell.length_a   1.000
_cell.length_b   1.000
_cell.length_c   1.000
_cell.angle_alpha   90.00
_cell.angle_beta   90.00
_cell.angle_gamma   90.00
#
_symmetry.space_group_name_H-M   'P 1'
#
loop_
_entity.id
_entity.type
_entity.pdbx_description
1 polymer ?
#
loop_
_entity_poly.entity_id
_entity_poly.type
_entity_poly.pdbx_seq_one_letter_code
_entity_poly.pdbx_strand_id
1 'polypeptide(L)'
;MKIIRPRQAAEKCGIGLPTIWAWARDKPDFPKPVRLSGNASGFIEEEIDAYLERKVVEYRAAPEKRETAVVAAQKSAQMRRQRKMQRGDHAA
;
A
#
# COMPACT_ATOMS: atom_id res chain seq x y z
N MET A 1 15.81 16.54 -2.41
CA MET A 1 14.89 15.89 -3.36
C MET A 1 15.55 14.73 -4.09
N LYS A 2 15.23 13.49 -3.69
CA LYS A 2 15.71 12.25 -4.30
C LYS A 2 14.53 11.42 -4.81
N ILE A 3 14.67 10.82 -5.99
CA ILE A 3 13.65 9.95 -6.58
C ILE A 3 14.08 8.50 -6.43
N ILE A 4 13.20 7.68 -5.85
CA ILE A 4 13.40 6.26 -5.64
C ILE A 4 12.52 5.43 -6.57
N ARG A 5 13.01 4.27 -7.02
CA ARG A 5 12.23 3.38 -7.87
C ARG A 5 11.12 2.71 -7.06
N PRO A 6 10.03 2.23 -7.70
CA PRO A 6 8.90 1.60 -7.02
C PRO A 6 9.29 0.46 -6.08
N ARG A 7 10.33 -0.31 -6.44
CA ARG A 7 10.88 -1.36 -5.58
C ARG A 7 11.49 -0.82 -4.28
N GLN A 8 12.29 0.24 -4.38
CA GLN A 8 12.90 0.89 -3.22
C GLN A 8 11.85 1.56 -2.34
N ALA A 9 10.83 2.18 -2.95
CA ALA A 9 9.69 2.73 -2.22
C ALA A 9 8.93 1.63 -1.46
N ALA A 10 8.73 0.46 -2.09
CA ALA A 10 8.07 -0.69 -1.47
C ALA A 10 8.89 -1.25 -0.29
N GLU A 11 10.21 -1.38 -0.46
CA GLU A 11 11.14 -1.76 0.60
C GLU A 11 11.10 -0.76 1.77
N LYS A 12 11.11 0.54 1.49
CA LYS A 12 11.03 1.60 2.53
C LYS A 12 9.70 1.59 3.28
N CYS A 13 8.60 1.30 2.59
CA CYS A 13 7.29 1.14 3.20
C CYS A 13 7.08 -0.24 3.88
N GLY A 14 8.00 -1.20 3.72
CA GLY A 14 7.85 -2.56 4.25
C GLY A 14 6.71 -3.37 3.60
N ILE A 15 6.34 -3.06 2.36
CA ILE A 15 5.22 -3.70 1.64
C ILE A 15 5.69 -4.34 0.33
N GLY A 16 4.87 -5.23 -0.22
CA GLY A 16 5.11 -5.79 -1.55
C GLY A 16 4.92 -4.78 -2.69
N LEU A 17 5.66 -4.95 -3.78
CA LEU A 17 5.56 -4.12 -4.99
C LEU A 17 4.13 -4.05 -5.60
N PRO A 18 3.32 -5.11 -5.63
CA PRO A 18 1.94 -4.98 -6.11
C PRO A 18 1.09 -4.05 -5.24
N THR A 19 1.38 -4.04 -3.93
CA THR A 19 0.67 -3.21 -2.95
C THR A 19 0.99 -1.74 -3.14
N ILE A 20 2.23 -1.38 -3.50
CA ILE A 20 2.58 0.03 -3.72
C ILE A 20 1.84 0.60 -4.93
N TRP A 21 1.68 -0.17 -6.00
CA TRP A 21 0.88 0.23 -7.15
C TRP A 21 -0.61 0.33 -6.84
N ALA A 22 -1.15 -0.61 -6.04
CA ALA A 22 -2.52 -0.53 -5.57
C ALA A 22 -2.75 0.74 -4.73
N TRP A 23 -1.80 1.07 -3.84
CA TRP A 23 -1.93 2.28 -3.01
C TRP A 23 -1.80 3.56 -3.82
N ALA A 24 -0.86 3.63 -4.75
CA ALA A 24 -0.72 4.79 -5.65
C ALA A 24 -1.96 5.04 -6.52
N ARG A 25 -2.75 4.01 -6.80
CA ARG A 25 -4.02 4.13 -7.54
C ARG A 25 -5.22 4.40 -6.63
N ASP A 26 -5.34 3.64 -5.54
CA ASP A 26 -6.58 3.56 -4.75
C ASP A 26 -6.58 4.53 -3.56
N LYS A 27 -5.41 5.00 -3.10
CA LYS A 27 -5.30 5.94 -1.97
C LYS A 27 -4.99 7.35 -2.46
N PRO A 28 -5.87 8.34 -2.19
CA PRO A 28 -5.60 9.72 -2.57
C PRO A 28 -4.44 10.34 -1.78
N ASP A 29 -4.21 9.86 -0.54
CA ASP A 29 -3.17 10.39 0.35
C ASP A 29 -1.78 9.77 0.12
N PHE A 30 -1.68 8.77 -0.76
CA PHE A 30 -0.39 8.12 -1.05
C PHE A 30 0.36 8.87 -2.16
N PRO A 31 1.69 9.00 -2.07
CA PRO A 31 2.50 9.69 -3.08
C PRO A 31 2.26 9.13 -4.49
N LYS A 32 2.10 10.02 -5.47
CA LYS A 32 1.88 9.61 -6.86
C LYS A 32 3.22 9.37 -7.56
N PRO A 33 3.32 8.35 -8.43
CA PRO A 33 4.54 8.11 -9.18
C PRO A 33 4.80 9.24 -10.17
N VAL A 34 6.02 9.75 -10.17
CA VAL A 34 6.54 10.71 -11.13
C VAL A 34 7.13 9.95 -12.31
N ARG A 35 6.72 10.32 -13.52
CA ARG A 35 7.27 9.73 -14.75
C ARG A 35 8.64 10.33 -15.05
N LEU A 36 9.67 9.47 -15.09
CA LEU A 36 11.05 9.84 -15.35
C LEU A 36 11.41 9.71 -16.84
N SER A 37 10.81 8.73 -17.52
CA SER A 37 10.99 8.51 -18.96
C SER A 37 9.83 7.69 -19.55
N GLY A 38 9.91 7.33 -20.82
CA GLY A 38 8.92 6.48 -21.49
C GLY A 38 8.59 5.19 -20.74
N ASN A 39 9.59 4.56 -20.10
CA ASN A 39 9.44 3.27 -19.40
C ASN A 39 9.84 3.32 -17.92
N ALA A 40 10.12 4.51 -17.37
CA ALA A 40 10.57 4.67 -16.00
C ALA A 40 9.63 5.58 -15.20
N SER A 41 9.22 5.11 -14.03
CA SER A 41 8.53 5.90 -13.01
C SER A 41 9.25 5.74 -11.68
N GLY A 42 9.16 6.75 -10.82
CA GLY A 42 9.72 6.76 -9.48
C GLY A 42 8.86 7.57 -8.52
N PHE A 43 9.15 7.48 -7.23
CA PHE A 43 8.47 8.22 -6.16
C PHE A 43 9.46 9.20 -5.54
N ILE A 44 8.98 10.35 -5.09
CA ILE A 44 9.79 11.28 -4.32
C ILE A 44 9.99 10.67 -2.93
N GLU A 45 11.24 10.51 -2.52
CA GLU A 45 11.58 9.86 -1.25
C GLU A 45 10.97 10.58 -0.05
N GLU A 46 11.03 11.90 -0.05
CA GLU A 46 10.51 12.76 1.01
C GLU A 46 8.98 12.65 1.16
N GLU A 47 8.25 12.43 0.07
CA GLU A 47 6.80 12.22 0.13
C GLU A 47 6.44 10.86 0.74
N ILE A 48 7.24 9.83 0.45
CA ILE A 48 7.08 8.50 1.08
C ILE A 48 7.35 8.60 2.57
N ASP A 49 8.40 9.31 2.97
CA ASP A 49 8.73 9.51 4.38
C ASP A 49 7.63 10.29 5.12
N ALA A 50 7.14 11.39 4.53
CA ALA A 50 6.04 12.16 5.09
C ALA A 50 4.75 11.32 5.23
N TYR A 51 4.46 10.44 4.26
CA TYR A 51 3.33 9.52 4.36
C TYR A 51 3.49 8.53 5.52
N LEU A 52 4.69 7.96 5.69
CA LEU A 52 4.98 7.05 6.80
C LEU A 52 4.89 7.76 8.15
N GLU A 53 5.42 8.97 8.26
CA GLU A 53 5.35 9.77 9.48
C GLU A 53 3.90 10.07 9.87
N ARG A 54 3.06 10.49 8.91
CA ARG A 54 1.61 10.67 9.12
C ARG A 54 0.95 9.40 9.63
N LYS A 55 1.30 8.24 9.06
CA LYS A 55 0.76 6.94 9.51
C LYS A 55 1.24 6.57 10.90
N VAL A 56 2.47 6.90 11.27
CA VAL A 56 2.97 6.70 12.64
C VAL A 56 2.22 7.58 13.63
N VAL A 57 2.01 8.86 13.31
CA VAL A 57 1.24 9.79 14.15
C VAL A 57 -0.20 9.33 14.27
N GLU A 58 -0.87 9.01 13.16
CA GLU A 58 -2.25 8.48 13.16
C GLU A 58 -2.36 7.21 14.00
N TYR A 59 -1.43 6.26 13.80
CA TYR A 59 -1.39 5.01 14.57
C TYR A 59 -1.19 5.29 16.05
N ARG A 60 -0.29 6.19 16.45
CA ARG A 60 0.03 6.49 17.85
C ARG A 60 -1.03 7.34 18.55
N ALA A 61 -1.69 8.26 17.84
CA ALA A 61 -2.62 9.24 18.41
C ALA A 61 -4.04 8.73 18.66
N ALA A 62 -4.50 7.66 17.99
CA ALA A 62 -5.88 7.20 18.09
C ALA A 62 -5.98 5.70 18.42
N PRO A 63 -6.07 5.30 19.71
CA PRO A 63 -6.20 3.90 20.09
C PRO A 63 -7.53 3.25 19.65
N GLU A 64 -8.65 3.99 19.60
CA GLU A 64 -9.97 3.43 19.26
C GLU A 64 -10.16 3.12 17.77
N LYS A 65 -9.55 3.90 16.87
CA LYS A 65 -9.58 3.63 15.43
C LYS A 65 -8.77 2.37 15.05
N ARG A 66 -7.90 1.89 15.96
CA ARG A 66 -7.09 0.68 15.76
C ARG A 66 -7.96 -0.56 15.69
N GLU A 67 -8.95 -0.69 16.56
CA GLU A 67 -9.78 -1.90 16.65
C GLU A 67 -10.65 -2.08 15.41
N THR A 68 -11.22 -0.99 14.89
CA THR A 68 -12.03 -1.01 13.65
C THR A 68 -11.18 -1.22 12.40
N ALA A 69 -9.98 -0.62 12.32
CA ALA A 69 -9.08 -0.78 11.16
C ALA A 69 -8.42 -2.16 11.08
N VAL A 70 -8.04 -2.75 12.21
CA VAL A 70 -7.50 -4.12 12.27
C VAL A 70 -8.56 -5.14 11.83
N VAL A 71 -9.81 -4.97 12.27
CA VAL A 71 -10.93 -5.83 11.84
C VAL A 71 -11.22 -5.67 10.33
N ALA A 72 -11.08 -4.47 9.76
CA ALA A 72 -11.25 -4.24 8.32
C ALA A 72 -10.08 -4.83 7.48
N ALA A 73 -8.84 -4.73 7.96
CA ALA A 73 -7.67 -5.35 7.34
C ALA A 73 -7.74 -6.89 7.40
N GLN A 74 -8.21 -7.44 8.52
CA GLN A 74 -8.47 -8.88 8.68
C GLN A 74 -9.58 -9.36 7.73
N LYS A 75 -10.69 -8.61 7.62
CA LYS A 75 -11.78 -8.93 6.69
C LYS A 75 -11.34 -8.95 5.22
N SER A 76 -10.50 -8.01 4.80
CA SER A 76 -10.02 -7.97 3.41
C SER A 76 -8.98 -9.06 3.08
N ALA A 77 -8.15 -9.47 4.05
CA ALA A 77 -7.26 -10.62 3.91
C ALA A 77 -8.04 -11.97 3.89
N GLN A 78 -9.07 -12.10 4.72
CA GLN A 78 -9.93 -13.28 4.81
C GLN A 78 -10.81 -13.44 3.55
N MET A 79 -11.38 -12.35 3.03
CA MET A 79 -12.16 -12.37 1.78
C MET A 79 -11.30 -12.71 0.55
N ARG A 80 -10.02 -12.31 0.53
CA ARG A 80 -9.08 -12.70 -0.54
C ARG A 80 -8.76 -14.20 -0.52
N ARG A 81 -8.65 -14.81 0.66
CA ARG A 81 -8.51 -16.27 0.81
C ARG A 81 -9.78 -17.01 0.35
N GLN A 82 -10.96 -16.50 0.71
CA GLN A 82 -12.24 -17.12 0.37
C GLN A 82 -12.56 -17.08 -1.13
N ARG A 83 -12.25 -15.97 -1.82
CA ARG A 83 -12.37 -15.87 -3.29
C ARG A 83 -11.43 -16.81 -4.05
N LYS A 84 -10.27 -17.17 -3.47
CA LYS A 84 -9.32 -18.12 -4.08
C LYS A 84 -9.83 -19.57 -3.98
N MET A 85 -10.64 -19.88 -2.96
CA MET A 85 -11.21 -21.20 -2.74
C MET A 85 -12.42 -21.47 -3.66
N GLN A 86 -13.31 -20.48 -3.85
CA GLN A 86 -14.49 -20.62 -4.71
C GLN A 86 -14.20 -20.72 -6.23
N ARG A 87 -12.98 -20.40 -6.67
CA ARG A 87 -12.56 -20.52 -8.08
C ARG A 87 -11.87 -21.85 -8.40
N GLY A 88 -11.67 -22.73 -7.41
CA GLY A 88 -11.01 -24.02 -7.58
C GLY A 88 -11.93 -25.18 -7.97
N ASP A 89 -13.24 -25.07 -7.74
CA ASP A 89 -14.15 -26.24 -7.76
C ASP A 89 -15.06 -26.32 -9.01
N HIS A 90 -14.73 -25.65 -10.11
CA HIS A 90 -15.48 -25.75 -11.38
C HIS A 90 -14.55 -26.02 -12.58
N ALA A 91 -13.68 -27.01 -12.45
CA ALA A 91 -13.02 -27.64 -13.58
C ALA A 91 -13.11 -29.15 -13.39
N ALA A 92 -14.11 -29.72 -14.07
CA ALA A 92 -14.32 -31.10 -14.53
C ALA A 92 -13.61 -32.25 -13.79
#